data_AF-A0A3R5XHL3-F1
#
_entry.id   AF-A0A3R5XHL3-F1
#
_cell.length_a   1.000
_cell.length_b   1.000
_cell.length_c   1.000
_cell.angle_alpha   90.00
_cell.angle_beta   90.00
_cell.angle_gamma   90.00
#
_symmetry.space_group_name_H-M   'P 1'
#
loop_
_entity.id
_entity.type
_entity.pdbx_description
1 polymer ?
#
loop_
_entity_poly.entity_id
_entity_poly.type
_entity_poly.pdbx_seq_one_letter_code
_entity_poly.pdbx_strand_id
1 'polypeptide(L)'
;MKYQAENTVSSFFYYMWNAWSEEECKAVYGGMYPHFWEKWCVATDKGTFGAAERFYLELSEDNRRILVERAVSIYDGRHFRKRNSNPKNQTVCEETLSV
;
A
#
# COMPACT_ATOMS: atom_id res chain seq x y z
N MET A 1 -6.52 4.80 -16.29
CA MET A 1 -6.53 3.33 -16.11
C MET A 1 -7.60 2.99 -15.07
N LYS A 2 -8.46 1.98 -15.28
CA LYS A 2 -9.39 1.49 -14.25
C LYS A 2 -8.71 0.37 -13.47
N TYR A 3 -8.19 0.66 -12.28
CA TYR A 3 -7.69 -0.37 -11.37
C TYR A 3 -8.89 -0.98 -10.59
N GLN A 4 -8.88 -2.30 -10.36
CA GLN A 4 -9.89 -2.91 -9.49
C GLN A 4 -9.60 -2.53 -8.04
N ALA A 5 -10.65 -2.13 -7.29
CA ALA A 5 -10.54 -1.66 -5.91
C ALA A 5 -9.85 -2.66 -4.95
N GLU A 6 -10.02 -3.97 -5.18
CA GLU A 6 -9.35 -5.03 -4.40
C GLU A 6 -7.82 -4.97 -4.51
N ASN A 7 -7.29 -4.58 -5.67
CA ASN A 7 -5.85 -4.42 -5.83
C ASN A 7 -5.39 -3.16 -5.11
N THR A 8 -6.17 -2.07 -5.14
CA THR A 8 -5.77 -0.76 -4.62
C THR A 8 -5.39 -0.77 -3.13
N VAL A 9 -6.19 -1.42 -2.28
CA VAL A 9 -5.92 -1.45 -0.82
C VAL A 9 -4.69 -2.31 -0.51
N SER A 10 -4.62 -3.51 -1.07
CA SER A 10 -3.49 -4.42 -0.86
C SER A 10 -2.18 -3.86 -1.42
N SER A 11 -2.23 -3.21 -2.59
CA SER A 11 -1.12 -2.47 -3.18
C SER A 11 -0.61 -1.35 -2.29
N PHE A 12 -1.52 -0.53 -1.75
CA PHE A 12 -1.13 0.55 -0.86
C PHE A 12 -0.37 0.04 0.35
N PHE A 13 -0.91 -0.93 1.10
CA PHE A 13 -0.22 -1.44 2.29
C PHE A 13 1.08 -2.18 1.96
N TYR A 14 1.09 -2.96 0.88
CA TYR A 14 2.33 -3.60 0.42
C TYR A 14 3.41 -2.55 0.12
N TYR A 15 3.05 -1.51 -0.62
CA TYR A 15 3.97 -0.43 -0.97
C TYR A 15 4.47 0.33 0.25
N MET A 16 3.56 0.74 1.15
CA MET A 16 3.93 1.47 2.37
C MET A 16 4.83 0.66 3.30
N TRP A 17 4.66 -0.66 3.35
CA TRP A 17 5.45 -1.52 4.25
C TRP A 17 6.79 -1.98 3.65
N ASN A 18 6.86 -2.18 2.33
CA ASN A 18 8.00 -2.86 1.71
C ASN A 18 8.83 -1.97 0.77
N ALA A 19 8.29 -0.85 0.30
CA ALA A 19 8.94 -0.02 -0.72
C ALA A 19 9.00 1.48 -0.34
N TRP A 20 8.19 1.95 0.59
CA TRP A 20 8.16 3.36 0.95
C TRP A 20 9.47 3.81 1.60
N SER A 21 10.09 4.83 1.00
CA SER A 21 11.33 5.47 1.44
C SER A 21 11.31 6.95 1.05
N GLU A 22 12.35 7.70 1.44
CA GLU A 22 12.47 9.10 1.05
C GLU A 22 12.62 9.26 -0.47
N GLU A 23 13.32 8.32 -1.12
CA GLU A 23 13.49 8.27 -2.57
C GLU A 23 12.16 8.01 -3.29
N GLU A 24 11.35 7.08 -2.77
CA GLU A 24 10.02 6.83 -3.32
C GLU A 24 9.07 7.99 -3.04
N CYS A 25 9.18 8.67 -1.89
CA CYS A 25 8.46 9.91 -1.62
C CYS A 25 8.80 10.99 -2.67
N LYS A 26 10.08 11.11 -3.03
CA LYS A 26 10.56 11.98 -4.12
C LYS A 26 10.03 11.56 -5.48
N ALA A 27 9.95 10.26 -5.76
CA ALA A 27 9.37 9.77 -7.00
C ALA A 27 7.87 10.09 -7.12
N VAL A 28 7.11 10.02 -6.01
CA VAL A 28 5.67 10.32 -5.99
C VAL A 28 5.38 11.81 -6.06
N TYR A 29 6.04 12.61 -5.22
CA TYR A 29 5.68 14.02 -5.01
C TYR A 29 6.62 15.02 -5.67
N GLY A 30 7.67 14.55 -6.35
CA GLY A 30 8.61 15.40 -7.08
C GLY A 30 9.24 16.45 -6.18
N GLY A 31 9.22 17.72 -6.59
CA GLY A 31 9.83 18.82 -5.82
C GLY A 31 9.19 19.08 -4.44
N MET A 32 7.96 18.62 -4.20
CA MET A 32 7.28 18.80 -2.91
C MET A 32 7.60 17.70 -1.89
N TYR A 33 8.43 16.72 -2.25
CA TYR A 33 8.74 15.59 -1.38
C TYR A 33 9.22 15.96 0.02
N PRO A 34 9.97 17.07 0.28
CA PRO A 34 10.41 17.36 1.65
C PRO A 34 9.21 17.58 2.59
N HIS A 35 8.15 18.23 2.10
CA HIS A 35 6.93 18.46 2.87
C HIS A 35 6.20 17.15 3.22
N PHE A 36 6.07 16.25 2.25
CA PHE A 36 5.39 14.97 2.47
C PHE A 36 6.25 13.99 3.28
N TRP A 37 7.56 14.04 3.13
CA TRP A 37 8.48 13.26 3.94
C TRP A 37 8.46 13.69 5.41
N GLU A 38 8.42 14.99 5.69
CA GLU A 38 8.25 15.51 7.04
C GLU A 38 6.94 15.01 7.68
N LYS A 39 5.83 15.04 6.93
CA LYS A 39 4.54 14.46 7.38
C LYS A 39 4.65 12.98 7.68
N TRP A 40 5.35 12.21 6.86
CA TRP A 40 5.61 10.79 7.11
C TRP A 40 6.41 10.60 8.41
N CYS A 41 7.48 11.35 8.61
CA CYS A 41 8.27 11.31 9.85
C CYS A 41 7.41 11.58 11.09
N VAL A 42 6.56 12.62 11.05
CA VAL A 42 5.61 12.92 12.13
C VAL A 42 4.61 11.78 12.36
N ALA A 43 4.12 11.14 11.28
CA ALA A 43 3.21 10.00 11.40
C ALA A 43 3.87 8.78 12.07
N THR A 44 5.17 8.58 11.85
CA THR A 44 5.98 7.50 12.46
C THR A 44 6.47 7.80 13.88
N ASP A 45 6.55 9.07 14.28
CA ASP A 45 6.95 9.46 15.63
C ASP A 45 6.00 8.91 16.71
N LYS A 46 4.72 8.72 16.35
CA LYS A 46 3.70 8.05 17.17
C LYS A 46 3.79 6.52 17.16
N GLY A 47 4.86 5.96 16.59
CA GLY A 47 5.07 4.53 16.35
C GLY A 47 4.78 4.12 14.91
N THR A 48 5.39 3.00 14.50
CA THR A 48 5.30 2.45 13.13
C THR A 48 3.91 1.91 12.81
N PHE A 49 3.23 1.30 13.80
CA PHE A 49 1.87 0.78 13.62
C PHE A 49 0.89 1.92 13.43
N GLY A 50 0.14 1.90 12.33
CA GLY A 50 -0.80 2.97 11.99
C GLY A 50 -0.16 4.18 11.30
N ALA A 51 1.15 4.19 11.04
CA ALA A 51 1.82 5.33 10.43
C ALA A 51 1.36 5.56 8.99
N ALA A 52 1.15 4.49 8.21
CA ALA A 52 0.64 4.57 6.85
C ALA A 52 -0.76 5.19 6.79
N GLU A 53 -1.64 4.79 7.70
CA GLU A 53 -3.00 5.31 7.82
C GLU A 53 -3.01 6.77 8.27
N ARG A 54 -2.22 7.12 9.30
CA ARG A 54 -2.07 8.50 9.77
C ARG A 54 -1.58 9.42 8.66
N PHE A 55 -0.52 9.01 7.96
CA PHE A 55 0.02 9.76 6.83
C PHE A 55 -1.04 9.92 5.73
N TYR A 56 -1.70 8.84 5.33
CA TYR A 56 -2.72 8.85 4.28
C TYR A 56 -3.90 9.78 4.62
N LEU A 57 -4.33 9.82 5.88
CA LEU A 57 -5.40 10.71 6.35
C LEU A 57 -5.04 12.19 6.22
N GLU A 58 -3.76 12.56 6.35
CA GLU A 58 -3.31 13.96 6.21
C GLU A 58 -3.20 14.45 4.77
N LEU A 59 -3.25 13.56 3.79
CA LEU A 59 -3.15 13.89 2.37
C LEU A 59 -4.48 14.40 1.81
N SER A 60 -4.41 15.32 0.84
CA SER A 60 -5.56 15.66 0.00
C SER A 60 -5.95 14.49 -0.90
N GLU A 61 -7.16 14.50 -1.45
CA GLU A 61 -7.64 13.43 -2.33
C GLU A 61 -6.73 13.21 -3.55
N ASP A 62 -6.22 14.29 -4.16
CA ASP A 62 -5.26 14.20 -5.27
C ASP A 62 -3.93 13.57 -4.85
N ASN A 63 -3.41 13.94 -3.68
CA ASN A 63 -2.16 13.41 -3.17
C ASN A 63 -2.28 11.94 -2.72
N ARG A 64 -3.47 11.53 -2.24
CA ARG A 64 -3.80 10.12 -2.00
C ARG A 64 -3.84 9.34 -3.30
N ARG A 65 -4.49 9.90 -4.34
CA ARG A 65 -4.60 9.25 -5.64
C ARG A 65 -3.24 8.95 -6.26
N ILE A 66 -2.33 9.92 -6.32
CA ILE A 66 -1.00 9.70 -6.93
C ILE A 66 -0.15 8.68 -6.15
N LEU A 67 -0.23 8.69 -4.81
CA LEU A 67 0.44 7.71 -3.97
C LEU A 67 -0.07 6.30 -4.24
N VAL A 68 -1.39 6.16 -4.34
CA VAL A 68 -2.06 4.89 -4.62
C VAL A 68 -1.78 4.41 -6.05
N GLU A 69 -1.78 5.30 -7.04
CA GLU A 69 -1.40 4.96 -8.41
C GLU A 69 0.04 4.46 -8.49
N ARG A 70 0.98 5.07 -7.74
CA ARG A 70 2.35 4.57 -7.62
C ARG A 70 2.38 3.19 -6.96
N ALA A 71 1.66 2.99 -5.86
CA ALA A 71 1.60 1.71 -5.17
C ALA A 71 1.10 0.58 -6.09
N VAL A 72 0.03 0.83 -6.86
CA VAL A 72 -0.51 -0.14 -7.82
C VAL A 72 0.46 -0.41 -8.97
N SER A 73 1.27 0.59 -9.37
CA SER A 73 2.28 0.40 -10.43
C SER A 73 3.42 -0.53 -10.01
N ILE A 74 3.72 -0.60 -8.71
CA ILE A 74 4.79 -1.43 -8.14
C ILE A 74 4.30 -2.82 -7.79
N TYR A 75 3.07 -2.93 -7.30
CA TYR A 75 2.47 -4.20 -6.91
C TYR A 75 1.01 -4.19 -7.29
N ASP A 76 0.56 -5.11 -8.13
CA ASP A 76 -0.84 -5.18 -8.59
C ASP A 76 -1.66 -6.27 -7.87
N GLY A 77 -1.13 -6.87 -6.80
CA GLY A 77 -1.79 -7.95 -6.06
C GLY A 77 -1.79 -9.32 -6.77
N ARG A 78 -1.25 -9.41 -7.99
CA ARG A 78 -1.33 -10.61 -8.83
C ARG A 78 0.02 -11.25 -9.11
N HIS A 79 1.13 -10.55 -8.89
CA HIS A 79 2.48 -11.03 -9.17
C HIS A 79 2.83 -12.39 -8.50
N PHE A 80 2.25 -12.70 -7.33
CA PHE A 80 2.48 -13.96 -6.62
C PHE A 80 1.36 -15.00 -6.75
N ARG A 81 0.25 -14.69 -7.44
CA ARG A 81 -0.82 -15.67 -7.66
C ARG A 81 -0.37 -16.64 -8.75
N LYS A 82 0.25 -17.76 -8.36
CA LYS A 82 0.36 -18.92 -9.26
C LYS A 82 -1.05 -19.35 -9.63
N ARG A 83 -1.49 -19.01 -10.85
CA ARG A 83 -2.83 -19.37 -11.38
C ARG A 83 -3.08 -20.89 -11.44
N ASN A 84 -2.04 -21.70 -11.21
CA ASN A 84 -2.04 -23.17 -11.21
C ASN A 84 -1.84 -23.81 -9.82
N SER A 85 -2.18 -23.14 -8.71
CA SER A 85 -2.24 -23.82 -7.41
C SER A 85 -3.46 -24.73 -7.39
N ASN A 86 -3.22 -26.05 -7.45
CA ASN A 86 -4.24 -27.07 -7.31
C ASN A 86 -4.98 -26.83 -5.96
N PRO A 87 -6.31 -26.61 -5.93
CA PRO A 87 -7.03 -26.24 -4.71
C PRO A 87 -6.84 -27.25 -3.57
N LYS A 88 -6.56 -28.51 -3.91
CA LYS A 88 -6.27 -29.60 -2.97
C LYS A 88 -4.98 -29.40 -2.15
N ASN A 89 -4.07 -28.55 -2.60
CA ASN A 89 -2.78 -28.30 -1.95
C ASN A 89 -2.76 -26.96 -1.19
N GLN A 90 -3.90 -26.29 -1.07
CA GLN A 90 -4.00 -25.03 -0.35
C GLN A 90 -4.55 -25.31 1.05
N THR A 91 -3.73 -25.13 2.07
CA THR A 91 -4.20 -25.05 3.46
C THR A 91 -5.00 -23.77 3.63
N VAL A 92 -6.30 -23.92 3.82
CA VAL A 92 -7.23 -22.85 4.19
C VAL A 92 -7.33 -22.79 5.71
N CYS A 93 -7.55 -21.59 6.27
CA CYS A 93 -7.89 -21.47 7.69
C CYS A 93 -9.17 -22.26 7.96
N GLU A 94 -9.10 -23.25 8.85
CA GLU A 94 -10.22 -24.14 9.19
C GLU A 94 -11.28 -23.46 10.08
N GLU A 95 -10.99 -22.29 10.65
CA GLU A 95 -11.86 -21.56 11.58
C GLU A 95 -13.14 -20.96 10.96
N THR A 96 -13.32 -21.02 9.64
CA THR A 96 -14.54 -20.52 8.99
C THR A 96 -15.56 -21.61 8.65
N LEU A 97 -15.30 -22.87 9.01
CA LEU A 97 -16.21 -24.00 8.71
C LEU A 97 -17.25 -24.27 9.80
N SER A 98 -17.27 -23.51 10.89
CA SER A 98 -18.33 -23.58 11.91
C SER A 98 -19.33 -22.43 11.74
N VAL A 99 -20.27 -22.59 10.81
CA VAL A 99 -21.58 -21.91 10.83
C VAL A 99 -22.65 -22.98 10.96
#